data_AF-A0A9F5IJ44-F1
#
_entry.id   AF-A0A9F5IJ44-F1
#
_cell.length_a   1.000
_cell.length_b   1.000
_cell.length_c   1.000
_cell.angle_alpha   90.00
_cell.angle_beta   90.00
_cell.angle_gamma   90.00
#
_symmetry.space_group_name_H-M   'P 1'
#
loop_
_entity.id
_entity.type
_entity.pdbx_description
1 polymer ?
#
loop_
_entity_poly.entity_id
_entity_poly.type
_entity_poly.pdbx_seq_one_letter_code
_entity_poly.pdbx_strand_id
1 'polypeptide(L)'
;MGSLPLQGIWWPPRSDGAQRDVIQRATMRFKRKKDLKEQIHDLRAIIHMQDQGKRLFTQGREEAVCRNRDTIGFLRATLREDVHELDLGLKYDHVTINKACREKRVKMALAEYTVEQARETLSNWVFDRMNTHNILLHEVKRRGKRLEELQTTLQDLIDLETASPEARIQLQTIRQLENNIEKMHFNVVTAEKIYILYVKMLDVLRDELSHFPFILDDLERRVSIYKMELKGMDLMAIDMLEAMEAAKVDMTNTENELIAEKKFRENSLSIQKKQIERIRMKDASERHRRMQARRDVEFPSLIIHEGLRGAKLEASKAQIEYQSLVTTEVEKIKSAVQCSHLWDIAGRFMAQKKSEENLQQQIAESEKKRRDLKAHLRVLELERAQLKFHQSLGFLSSKKLEENLQKNLEKEEERLLRVRDHVSRNQELLLHFENGVDNLIMRLCDISVPGQEGFPKMEDVFKKLQFCEMKLLHLSRMTLNLPSYNFSQEDSNETFVHLRNFLEESTREEHQNLRITFDEDEEDVREAFNFADIDHSYVPGREEIKKQGLRLIDEKTKVVKKKQRGAKK
;
A
#
# COMPACT_ATOMS: atom_id res chain seq x y z
N MET A 1 -44.25 -11.29 41.75
CA MET A 1 -45.27 -11.97 40.89
C MET A 1 -45.58 -13.31 41.53
N GLY A 2 -46.77 -13.71 41.92
CA GLY A 2 -48.08 -13.07 42.07
C GLY A 2 -48.84 -13.95 43.06
N SER A 3 -49.55 -13.32 43.99
CA SER A 3 -50.15 -13.92 45.19
C SER A 3 -51.45 -14.68 44.91
N LEU A 4 -51.58 -15.88 45.51
CA LEU A 4 -52.78 -16.54 46.11
C LEU A 4 -54.08 -16.70 45.26
N PRO A 5 -55.13 -17.47 45.68
CA PRO A 5 -55.24 -18.46 46.76
C PRO A 5 -56.09 -19.75 46.46
N LEU A 6 -56.03 -20.71 47.42
CA LEU A 6 -57.11 -21.53 48.04
C LEU A 6 -57.87 -22.68 47.31
N GLN A 7 -57.81 -23.83 48.02
CA GLN A 7 -58.87 -24.78 48.40
C GLN A 7 -59.62 -25.64 47.38
N GLY A 8 -59.75 -26.94 47.70
CA GLY A 8 -60.71 -27.83 47.04
C GLY A 8 -60.63 -29.30 47.46
N ILE A 9 -61.10 -29.61 48.67
CA ILE A 9 -61.38 -30.97 49.16
C ILE A 9 -62.62 -31.51 48.42
N TRP A 10 -62.60 -32.75 47.91
CA TRP A 10 -63.79 -33.44 47.39
C TRP A 10 -64.00 -34.78 48.10
N TRP A 11 -65.04 -34.83 48.93
CA TRP A 11 -65.82 -36.03 49.27
C TRP A 11 -67.03 -36.13 48.32
N PRO A 12 -67.65 -37.31 48.15
CA PRO A 12 -68.54 -37.64 47.04
C PRO A 12 -69.97 -37.13 47.28
N PRO A 13 -70.77 -36.86 46.23
CA PRO A 13 -72.16 -36.48 46.40
C PRO A 13 -73.12 -37.68 46.40
N ARG A 14 -74.12 -37.56 47.27
CA ARG A 14 -75.35 -38.37 47.33
C ARG A 14 -76.28 -38.03 46.17
N SER A 15 -77.07 -39.03 45.81
CA SER A 15 -78.27 -38.99 44.98
C SER A 15 -79.35 -38.05 45.53
N ASP A 16 -79.96 -37.25 44.66
CA ASP A 16 -81.41 -37.18 44.40
C ASP A 16 -81.83 -35.82 43.83
N GLY A 17 -82.77 -35.85 42.87
CA GLY A 17 -83.78 -34.80 42.73
C GLY A 17 -83.74 -33.88 41.50
N ALA A 18 -84.46 -34.32 40.45
CA ALA A 18 -85.41 -33.55 39.62
C ALA A 18 -84.96 -32.49 38.57
N GLN A 19 -85.41 -32.78 37.33
CA GLN A 19 -86.01 -31.88 36.30
C GLN A 19 -85.13 -30.93 35.46
N ARG A 20 -84.98 -31.26 34.16
CA ARG A 20 -85.44 -30.54 32.93
C ARG A 20 -84.55 -30.98 31.74
N ASP A 21 -85.00 -31.79 30.79
CA ASP A 21 -85.81 -31.51 29.58
C ASP A 21 -85.05 -30.83 28.41
N VAL A 22 -85.28 -31.34 27.18
CA VAL A 22 -85.13 -30.71 25.84
C VAL A 22 -83.87 -30.96 24.95
N ILE A 23 -84.08 -31.82 23.91
CA ILE A 23 -83.59 -31.79 22.48
C ILE A 23 -82.11 -32.22 22.21
N GLN A 24 -81.75 -33.14 21.30
CA GLN A 24 -82.12 -33.32 19.87
C GLN A 24 -81.79 -34.74 19.32
N ARG A 25 -82.58 -35.23 18.35
CA ARG A 25 -82.43 -36.49 17.60
C ARG A 25 -81.64 -36.30 16.30
N ALA A 26 -81.00 -37.34 15.76
CA ALA A 26 -80.90 -37.56 14.30
C ALA A 26 -80.59 -39.04 13.89
N THR A 27 -81.66 -39.76 13.55
CA THR A 27 -81.82 -40.69 12.39
C THR A 27 -80.82 -41.82 12.09
N MET A 28 -81.25 -43.07 12.35
CA MET A 28 -80.85 -44.28 11.64
C MET A 28 -81.91 -44.64 10.58
N ARG A 29 -81.53 -44.80 9.31
CA ARG A 29 -82.37 -45.38 8.25
C ARG A 29 -81.83 -46.77 7.88
N PHE A 30 -82.59 -47.82 8.18
CA PHE A 30 -82.34 -49.17 7.67
C PHE A 30 -82.83 -49.28 6.21
N LYS A 31 -81.98 -49.73 5.28
CA LYS A 31 -82.44 -50.28 3.99
C LYS A 31 -81.58 -51.43 3.46
N ARG A 32 -82.30 -52.49 3.12
CA ARG A 32 -82.06 -53.59 2.16
C ARG A 32 -81.18 -54.75 2.64
N LYS A 33 -81.77 -55.95 2.56
CA LYS A 33 -81.19 -57.27 2.88
C LYS A 33 -79.87 -57.43 2.11
N LYS A 34 -78.74 -57.15 2.79
CA LYS A 34 -77.41 -57.56 2.34
C LYS A 34 -77.35 -59.09 2.30
N ASP A 35 -76.53 -59.61 1.40
CA ASP A 35 -76.31 -61.05 1.25
C ASP A 35 -75.96 -61.68 2.61
N LEU A 36 -76.51 -62.86 2.89
CA LEU A 36 -76.35 -63.56 4.17
C LEU A 36 -74.87 -63.79 4.49
N LYS A 37 -74.03 -63.96 3.47
CA LYS A 37 -72.57 -64.09 3.61
C LYS A 37 -71.90 -62.82 4.12
N GLU A 38 -72.30 -61.65 3.61
CA GLU A 38 -71.82 -60.37 4.11
C GLU A 38 -72.24 -60.15 5.56
N GLN A 39 -73.50 -60.46 5.92
CA GLN A 39 -73.96 -60.34 7.30
C GLN A 39 -73.18 -61.26 8.26
N ILE A 40 -72.84 -62.48 7.83
CA ILE A 40 -71.99 -63.38 8.63
C ILE A 40 -70.58 -62.82 8.78
N HIS A 41 -70.01 -62.23 7.72
CA HIS A 41 -68.70 -61.60 7.79
C HIS A 41 -68.69 -60.38 8.72
N ASP A 42 -69.69 -59.51 8.59
CA ASP A 42 -69.89 -58.34 9.45
C ASP A 42 -70.05 -58.76 10.93
N LEU A 43 -70.86 -59.80 11.22
CA LEU A 43 -71.00 -60.33 12.58
C LEU A 43 -69.70 -60.92 13.12
N ARG A 44 -68.92 -61.64 12.30
CA ARG A 44 -67.60 -62.16 12.70
C ARG A 44 -66.62 -61.02 12.99
N ALA A 45 -66.63 -59.96 12.20
CA ALA A 45 -65.82 -58.77 12.43
C ALA A 45 -66.22 -58.06 13.74
N ILE A 46 -67.53 -57.92 14.01
CA ILE A 46 -68.03 -57.35 15.27
C ILE A 46 -67.60 -58.20 16.47
N ILE A 47 -67.74 -59.53 16.39
CA ILE A 47 -67.30 -60.46 17.45
C ILE A 47 -65.79 -60.31 17.68
N HIS A 48 -64.99 -60.30 16.60
CA HIS A 48 -63.55 -60.14 16.72
C HIS A 48 -63.17 -58.82 17.40
N MET A 49 -63.81 -57.71 17.01
CA MET A 49 -63.61 -56.39 17.64
C MET A 49 -64.05 -56.37 19.10
N GLN A 50 -65.17 -57.00 19.44
CA GLN A 50 -65.61 -57.12 20.84
C GLN A 50 -64.62 -57.94 21.68
N ASP A 51 -64.10 -59.05 21.14
CA ASP A 51 -63.12 -59.88 21.84
C ASP A 51 -61.77 -59.16 21.97
N GLN A 52 -61.35 -58.39 20.97
CA GLN A 52 -60.19 -57.51 21.08
C GLN A 52 -60.41 -56.41 22.14
N GLY A 53 -61.59 -55.79 22.17
CA GLY A 53 -61.97 -54.79 23.18
C GLY A 53 -61.96 -55.35 24.60
N LYS A 54 -62.49 -56.57 24.81
CA LYS A 54 -62.42 -57.26 26.10
C LYS A 54 -60.97 -57.52 26.53
N ARG A 55 -60.11 -57.96 25.62
CA ARG A 55 -58.67 -58.19 25.90
C ARG A 55 -57.95 -56.90 26.31
N LEU A 56 -58.18 -55.80 25.59
CA LEU A 56 -57.59 -54.51 25.93
C LEU A 56 -58.12 -53.99 27.27
N PHE A 57 -59.40 -54.18 27.58
CA PHE A 57 -59.96 -53.81 28.87
C PHE A 57 -59.36 -54.62 30.03
N THR A 58 -59.20 -55.94 29.86
CA THR A 58 -58.54 -56.77 30.88
C THR A 58 -57.07 -56.38 31.07
N GLN A 59 -56.36 -56.11 29.97
CA GLN A 59 -54.96 -55.63 30.03
C GLN A 59 -54.86 -54.29 30.76
N GLY A 60 -55.72 -53.32 30.45
CA GLY A 60 -55.73 -52.01 31.14
C GLY A 60 -56.03 -52.14 32.64
N ARG A 61 -56.91 -53.08 33.02
CA ARG A 61 -57.19 -53.37 34.43
C ARG A 61 -56.00 -54.02 35.14
N GLU A 62 -55.32 -54.96 34.50
CA GLU A 62 -54.11 -55.61 35.04
C GLU A 62 -52.97 -54.61 35.21
N GLU A 63 -52.74 -53.74 34.22
CA GLU A 63 -51.75 -52.65 34.33
C GLU A 63 -52.07 -51.70 35.48
N ALA A 64 -53.34 -51.34 35.68
CA ALA A 64 -53.74 -50.50 36.81
C ALA A 64 -53.50 -51.20 38.16
N VAL A 65 -53.75 -52.50 38.25
CA VAL A 65 -53.46 -53.31 39.45
C VAL A 65 -51.95 -53.36 39.70
N CYS A 66 -51.13 -53.55 38.67
CA CYS A 66 -49.68 -53.50 38.77
C CYS A 66 -49.19 -52.14 39.29
N ARG A 67 -49.66 -51.02 38.69
CA ARG A 67 -49.29 -49.66 39.16
C ARG A 67 -49.69 -49.41 40.61
N ASN A 68 -50.87 -49.87 41.02
CA ASN A 68 -51.32 -49.76 42.40
C ASN A 68 -50.44 -50.58 43.35
N ARG A 69 -50.05 -51.80 42.94
CA ARG A 69 -49.14 -52.65 43.72
C ARG A 69 -47.78 -51.98 43.93
N ASP A 70 -47.23 -51.36 42.89
CA ASP A 70 -45.96 -50.63 42.98
C ASP A 70 -46.08 -49.38 43.88
N THR A 71 -47.19 -48.64 43.77
CA THR A 71 -47.48 -47.47 44.61
C THR A 71 -47.60 -47.86 46.09
N ILE A 72 -48.30 -48.96 46.40
CA ILE A 72 -48.39 -49.49 47.77
C ILE A 72 -47.00 -49.92 48.27
N GLY A 73 -46.19 -50.52 47.41
CA GLY A 73 -44.80 -50.88 47.71
C GLY A 73 -43.97 -49.67 48.13
N PHE A 74 -44.04 -48.59 47.34
CA PHE A 74 -43.39 -47.32 47.63
C PHE A 74 -43.85 -46.71 48.94
N LEU A 75 -45.17 -46.55 49.15
CA LEU A 75 -45.72 -45.97 50.38
C LEU A 75 -45.33 -46.75 51.64
N ARG A 76 -45.27 -48.09 51.54
CA ARG A 76 -44.80 -48.93 52.65
C ARG A 76 -43.31 -48.75 52.94
N ALA A 77 -42.49 -48.42 51.94
CA ALA A 77 -41.08 -48.14 52.14
C ALA A 77 -40.89 -46.80 52.87
N THR A 78 -41.54 -45.74 52.39
CA THR A 78 -41.52 -44.41 53.01
C THR A 78 -41.99 -44.49 54.47
N LEU A 79 -43.09 -45.18 54.75
CA LEU A 79 -43.57 -45.33 56.14
C LEU A 79 -42.53 -46.02 57.05
N ARG A 80 -41.74 -46.96 56.54
CA ARG A 80 -40.67 -47.60 57.34
C ARG A 80 -39.52 -46.63 57.62
N GLU A 81 -39.17 -45.77 56.67
CA GLU A 81 -38.15 -44.72 56.83
C GLU A 81 -38.62 -43.70 57.87
N ASP A 82 -39.85 -43.20 57.75
CA ASP A 82 -40.43 -42.23 58.69
C ASP A 82 -40.46 -42.78 60.13
N VAL A 83 -40.84 -44.05 60.31
CA VAL A 83 -40.82 -44.72 61.62
C VAL A 83 -39.40 -44.84 62.16
N HIS A 84 -38.41 -45.07 61.30
CA HIS A 84 -37.01 -45.14 61.72
C HIS A 84 -36.47 -43.76 62.15
N GLU A 85 -36.79 -42.70 61.39
CA GLU A 85 -36.43 -41.33 61.77
C GLU A 85 -37.05 -40.93 63.12
N LEU A 86 -38.32 -41.29 63.35
CA LEU A 86 -38.99 -41.04 64.62
C LEU A 86 -38.29 -41.75 65.79
N ASP A 87 -37.91 -43.02 65.63
CA ASP A 87 -37.19 -43.78 66.67
C ASP A 87 -35.81 -43.17 66.96
N LEU A 88 -35.10 -42.71 65.94
CA LEU A 88 -33.84 -41.96 66.11
C LEU A 88 -34.07 -40.66 66.88
N GLY A 89 -35.08 -39.88 66.51
CA GLY A 89 -35.45 -38.64 67.21
C GLY A 89 -35.72 -38.86 68.69
N LEU A 90 -36.56 -39.86 69.02
CA LEU A 90 -36.86 -40.23 70.41
C LEU A 90 -35.62 -40.62 71.22
N LYS A 91 -34.66 -41.32 70.60
CA LYS A 91 -33.38 -41.67 71.26
C LYS A 91 -32.54 -40.43 71.55
N TYR A 92 -32.42 -39.49 70.61
CA TYR A 92 -31.68 -38.24 70.82
C TYR A 92 -32.33 -37.36 71.90
N ASP A 93 -33.66 -37.27 71.91
CA ASP A 93 -34.39 -36.55 72.94
C ASP A 93 -34.15 -37.18 74.32
N HIS A 94 -34.20 -38.51 74.42
CA HIS A 94 -33.95 -39.19 75.68
C HIS A 94 -32.54 -38.96 76.21
N VAL A 95 -31.53 -38.91 75.32
CA VAL A 95 -30.14 -38.55 75.67
C VAL A 95 -30.05 -37.09 76.12
N THR A 96 -30.70 -36.18 75.42
CA THR A 96 -30.68 -34.74 75.72
C THR A 96 -31.35 -34.44 77.06
N ILE A 97 -32.51 -35.03 77.33
CA ILE A 97 -33.23 -34.93 78.60
C ILE A 97 -32.37 -35.51 79.72
N ASN A 98 -31.78 -36.70 79.53
CA ASN A 98 -30.89 -37.29 80.53
C ASN A 98 -29.66 -36.41 80.80
N LYS A 99 -29.09 -35.75 79.78
CA LYS A 99 -27.95 -34.83 79.94
C LYS A 99 -28.35 -33.57 80.70
N ALA A 100 -29.50 -32.97 80.39
CA ALA A 100 -30.05 -31.83 81.12
C ALA A 100 -30.37 -32.18 82.59
N CYS A 101 -30.93 -33.36 82.84
CA CYS A 101 -31.25 -33.84 84.19
C CYS A 101 -30.06 -34.40 84.98
N ARG A 102 -28.85 -34.48 84.38
CA ARG A 102 -27.62 -35.02 84.99
C ARG A 102 -26.79 -33.99 85.77
N GLU A 103 -27.12 -32.71 85.74
CA GLU A 103 -26.51 -31.72 86.63
C GLU A 103 -26.91 -31.98 88.09
N LYS A 104 -26.22 -32.92 88.74
CA LYS A 104 -26.39 -33.24 90.17
C LYS A 104 -26.27 -32.00 91.06
N ARG A 105 -25.52 -30.97 90.65
CA ARG A 105 -25.35 -29.72 91.40
C ARG A 105 -26.66 -28.93 91.52
N VAL A 106 -27.44 -28.84 90.46
CA VAL A 106 -28.74 -28.15 90.47
C VAL A 106 -29.74 -28.95 91.30
N LYS A 107 -29.81 -30.27 91.14
CA LYS A 107 -30.68 -31.13 91.98
C LYS A 107 -30.35 -31.10 93.47
N MET A 108 -29.08 -31.06 93.85
CA MET A 108 -28.64 -31.00 95.26
C MET A 108 -28.89 -29.62 95.86
N ALA A 109 -28.63 -28.53 95.11
CA ALA A 109 -28.94 -27.18 95.56
C ALA A 109 -30.46 -27.00 95.75
N LEU A 110 -31.28 -27.46 94.79
CA LEU A 110 -32.75 -27.39 94.80
C LEU A 110 -33.44 -28.23 95.90
N ALA A 111 -32.73 -29.14 96.57
CA ALA A 111 -33.28 -29.98 97.63
C ALA A 111 -33.43 -29.25 98.99
N GLU A 112 -32.72 -28.13 99.18
CA GLU A 112 -32.77 -27.29 100.39
C GLU A 112 -33.68 -26.05 100.22
N TYR A 113 -34.23 -25.84 99.02
CA TYR A 113 -35.11 -24.72 98.70
C TYR A 113 -36.59 -25.10 98.86
N THR A 114 -37.43 -24.12 99.18
CA THR A 114 -38.88 -24.27 98.99
C THR A 114 -39.20 -24.40 97.50
N VAL A 115 -40.34 -25.03 97.16
CA VAL A 115 -40.77 -25.26 95.76
C VAL A 115 -40.70 -23.97 94.92
N GLU A 116 -41.00 -22.83 95.55
CA GLU A 116 -41.04 -21.52 94.91
C GLU A 116 -39.64 -20.96 94.62
N GLN A 117 -38.71 -21.11 95.56
CA GLN A 117 -37.30 -20.73 95.34
C GLN A 117 -36.64 -21.62 94.29
N ALA A 118 -36.99 -22.91 94.26
CA ALA A 118 -36.51 -23.83 93.25
C ALA A 118 -37.03 -23.46 91.85
N ARG A 119 -38.31 -23.08 91.75
CA ARG A 119 -38.93 -22.60 90.51
C ARG A 119 -38.31 -21.30 90.01
N GLU A 120 -38.06 -20.34 90.89
CA GLU A 120 -37.44 -19.06 90.53
C GLU A 120 -36.00 -19.25 90.06
N THR A 121 -35.21 -20.07 90.75
CA THR A 121 -33.81 -20.36 90.36
C THR A 121 -33.74 -21.06 89.00
N LEU A 122 -34.60 -22.05 88.77
CA LEU A 122 -34.67 -22.73 87.47
C LEU A 122 -35.14 -21.78 86.36
N SER A 123 -36.12 -20.92 86.65
CA SER A 123 -36.61 -19.91 85.71
C SER A 123 -35.49 -18.93 85.34
N ASN A 124 -34.74 -18.41 86.31
CA ASN A 124 -33.62 -17.51 86.09
C ASN A 124 -32.51 -18.17 85.24
N TRP A 125 -32.17 -19.44 85.53
CA TRP A 125 -31.22 -20.20 84.72
C TRP A 125 -31.70 -20.40 83.27
N VAL A 126 -32.99 -20.71 83.07
CA VAL A 126 -33.58 -20.80 81.72
C VAL A 126 -33.53 -19.46 81.01
N PHE A 127 -33.84 -18.36 81.70
CA PHE A 127 -33.75 -17.01 81.12
C PHE A 127 -32.32 -16.63 80.75
N ASP A 128 -31.32 -16.89 81.60
CA ASP A 128 -29.91 -16.64 81.30
C ASP A 128 -29.46 -17.45 80.08
N ARG A 129 -29.90 -18.71 79.99
CA ARG A 129 -29.60 -19.59 78.87
C ARG A 129 -30.31 -19.18 77.58
N MET A 130 -31.53 -18.65 77.67
CA MET A 130 -32.26 -18.05 76.56
C MET A 130 -31.59 -16.75 76.10
N ASN A 131 -31.11 -15.93 77.03
CA ASN A 131 -30.44 -14.67 76.73
C ASN A 131 -29.10 -14.92 76.02
N THR A 132 -28.29 -15.86 76.53
CA THR A 132 -27.06 -16.30 75.86
C THR A 132 -27.34 -16.89 74.47
N HIS A 133 -28.41 -17.68 74.32
CA HIS A 133 -28.84 -18.17 73.00
C HIS A 133 -29.20 -17.01 72.05
N ASN A 134 -29.96 -16.01 72.51
CA ASN A 134 -30.36 -14.86 71.71
C ASN A 134 -29.14 -14.02 71.25
N ILE A 135 -28.15 -13.83 72.13
CA ILE A 135 -26.89 -13.15 71.79
C ILE A 135 -26.14 -13.92 70.70
N LEU A 136 -25.96 -15.23 70.87
CA LEU A 136 -25.30 -16.09 69.88
C LEU A 136 -26.05 -16.11 68.55
N LEU A 137 -27.39 -16.16 68.58
CA LEU A 137 -28.23 -16.11 67.39
C LEU A 137 -28.04 -14.78 66.63
N HIS A 138 -27.97 -13.66 67.35
CA HIS A 138 -27.68 -12.36 66.74
C HIS A 138 -26.27 -12.31 66.13
N GLU A 139 -25.26 -12.84 66.82
CA GLU A 139 -23.90 -12.93 66.27
C GLU A 139 -23.82 -13.79 65.02
N VAL A 140 -24.47 -14.95 65.00
CA VAL A 140 -24.53 -15.83 63.83
C VAL A 140 -25.21 -15.10 62.66
N LYS A 141 -26.33 -14.41 62.90
CA LYS A 141 -26.99 -13.60 61.87
C LYS A 141 -26.08 -12.47 61.35
N ARG A 142 -25.35 -11.79 62.23
CA ARG A 142 -24.41 -10.73 61.85
C ARG A 142 -23.26 -11.27 61.00
N ARG A 143 -22.68 -12.41 61.40
CA ARG A 143 -21.61 -13.08 60.64
C ARG A 143 -22.12 -13.61 59.30
N GLY A 144 -23.35 -14.13 59.26
CA GLY A 144 -24.01 -14.58 58.02
C GLY A 144 -24.16 -13.44 57.01
N LYS A 145 -24.68 -12.28 57.43
CA LYS A 145 -24.76 -11.09 56.57
C LYS A 145 -23.40 -10.66 56.04
N ARG A 146 -22.37 -10.64 56.91
CA ARG A 146 -21.02 -10.28 56.49
C ARG A 146 -20.44 -11.26 55.47
N LEU A 147 -20.76 -12.55 55.59
CA LEU A 147 -20.35 -13.56 54.63
C LEU A 147 -21.03 -13.35 53.28
N GLU A 148 -22.33 -13.05 53.25
CA GLU A 148 -23.08 -12.74 52.02
C GLU A 148 -22.52 -11.50 51.31
N GLU A 149 -22.18 -10.45 52.06
CA GLU A 149 -21.49 -9.25 51.54
C GLU A 149 -20.11 -9.58 50.93
N LEU A 150 -19.34 -10.44 51.60
CA LEU A 150 -18.03 -10.86 51.10
C LEU A 150 -18.15 -11.77 49.87
N GLN A 151 -19.18 -12.61 49.80
CA GLN A 151 -19.43 -13.46 48.63
C GLN A 151 -19.88 -12.64 47.42
N THR A 152 -20.74 -11.64 47.61
CA THR A 152 -21.16 -10.73 46.53
C THR A 152 -20.00 -9.91 46.01
N THR A 153 -19.21 -9.28 46.88
CA THR A 153 -18.01 -8.55 46.46
C THR A 153 -16.98 -9.43 45.75
N LEU A 154 -16.80 -10.68 46.18
CA LEU A 154 -15.92 -11.63 45.50
C LEU A 154 -16.45 -12.01 44.11
N GLN A 155 -17.77 -12.21 43.96
CA GLN A 155 -18.39 -12.48 42.67
C GLN A 155 -18.22 -11.29 41.71
N ASP A 156 -18.44 -10.07 42.20
CA ASP A 156 -18.26 -8.85 41.40
C ASP A 156 -16.82 -8.70 40.90
N LEU A 157 -15.82 -9.08 41.73
CA LEU A 157 -14.41 -9.07 41.33
C LEU A 157 -14.08 -10.13 40.28
N ILE A 158 -14.64 -11.34 40.40
CA ILE A 158 -14.49 -12.42 39.40
C ILE A 158 -15.12 -11.99 38.07
N ASP A 159 -16.28 -11.35 38.11
CA ASP A 159 -16.98 -10.84 36.93
C ASP A 159 -16.20 -9.68 36.27
N LEU A 160 -15.41 -8.93 37.03
CA LEU A 160 -14.48 -7.92 36.51
C LEU A 160 -13.23 -8.53 35.86
N GLU A 161 -12.69 -9.61 36.44
CA GLU A 161 -11.49 -10.30 35.95
C GLU A 161 -11.77 -11.14 34.70
N THR A 162 -12.98 -11.66 34.58
CA THR A 162 -13.42 -12.33 33.35
C THR A 162 -13.66 -11.31 32.25
N ALA A 163 -12.71 -11.22 31.30
CA ALA A 163 -12.75 -10.28 30.17
C ALA A 163 -14.16 -10.18 29.56
N SER A 164 -14.72 -8.97 29.58
CA SER A 164 -16.08 -8.71 29.10
C SER A 164 -16.24 -9.23 27.66
N PRO A 165 -17.45 -9.67 27.27
CA PRO A 165 -17.71 -10.14 25.92
C PRO A 165 -17.30 -9.10 24.85
N GLU A 166 -17.43 -7.81 25.14
CA GLU A 166 -16.98 -6.71 24.29
C GLU A 166 -15.46 -6.71 24.12
N ALA A 167 -14.69 -6.88 25.19
CA ALA A 167 -13.22 -6.97 25.13
C ALA A 167 -12.75 -8.18 24.31
N ARG A 168 -13.46 -9.32 24.42
CA ARG A 168 -13.17 -10.51 23.59
C ARG A 168 -13.44 -10.26 22.11
N ILE A 169 -14.54 -9.59 21.78
CA ILE A 169 -14.87 -9.21 20.40
C ILE A 169 -13.79 -8.25 19.86
N GLN A 170 -13.39 -7.26 20.64
CA GLN A 170 -12.30 -6.33 20.26
C GLN A 170 -10.99 -7.06 20.00
N LEU A 171 -10.58 -7.99 20.87
CA LEU A 171 -9.39 -8.84 20.67
C LEU A 171 -9.49 -9.68 19.38
N GLN A 172 -10.67 -10.21 19.06
CA GLN A 172 -10.90 -10.93 17.81
C GLN A 172 -10.81 -10.00 16.59
N THR A 173 -11.36 -8.79 16.69
CA THR A 173 -11.25 -7.77 15.64
C THR A 173 -9.80 -7.35 15.43
N ILE A 174 -9.04 -7.13 16.50
CA ILE A 174 -7.60 -6.80 16.44
C ILE A 174 -6.84 -7.90 15.70
N ARG A 175 -7.03 -9.17 16.09
CA ARG A 175 -6.40 -10.31 15.39
C ARG A 175 -6.78 -10.40 13.91
N GLN A 176 -8.03 -10.10 13.56
CA GLN A 176 -8.45 -10.07 12.15
C GLN A 176 -7.79 -8.93 11.38
N LEU A 177 -7.69 -7.74 11.99
CA LEU A 177 -7.02 -6.60 11.37
C LEU A 177 -5.53 -6.85 11.20
N GLU A 178 -4.85 -7.41 12.20
CA GLU A 178 -3.44 -7.83 12.12
C GLU A 178 -3.21 -8.82 10.97
N ASN A 179 -4.01 -9.89 10.88
CA ASN A 179 -3.94 -10.85 9.79
C ASN A 179 -4.19 -10.21 8.41
N ASN A 180 -5.11 -9.24 8.32
CA ASN A 180 -5.39 -8.54 7.07
C ASN A 180 -4.23 -7.61 6.68
N ILE A 181 -3.61 -6.94 7.64
CA ILE A 181 -2.42 -6.09 7.45
C ILE A 181 -1.25 -6.94 6.95
N GLU A 182 -0.98 -8.08 7.58
CA GLU A 182 0.09 -9.00 7.15
C GLU A 182 -0.14 -9.51 5.72
N LYS A 183 -1.37 -9.91 5.38
CA LYS A 183 -1.74 -10.30 4.01
C LYS A 183 -1.54 -9.17 3.01
N MET A 184 -1.93 -7.95 3.37
CA MET A 184 -1.75 -6.79 2.51
C MET A 184 -0.26 -6.49 2.30
N HIS A 185 0.54 -6.56 3.37
CA HIS A 185 1.99 -6.39 3.29
C HIS A 185 2.64 -7.43 2.37
N PHE A 186 2.26 -8.71 2.49
CA PHE A 186 2.72 -9.76 1.59
C PHE A 186 2.34 -9.49 0.12
N ASN A 187 1.12 -9.00 -0.12
CA ASN A 187 0.66 -8.62 -1.46
C ASN A 187 1.46 -7.45 -2.02
N VAL A 188 1.75 -6.42 -1.22
CA VAL A 188 2.56 -5.27 -1.63
C VAL A 188 3.97 -5.71 -2.03
N VAL A 189 4.65 -6.47 -1.16
CA VAL A 189 6.00 -6.99 -1.45
C VAL A 189 6.00 -7.86 -2.72
N THR A 190 4.95 -8.65 -2.94
CA THR A 190 4.82 -9.46 -4.15
C THR A 190 4.59 -8.60 -5.39
N ALA A 191 3.74 -7.58 -5.30
CA ALA A 191 3.48 -6.63 -6.37
C ALA A 191 4.74 -5.82 -6.72
N GLU A 192 5.54 -5.41 -5.74
CA GLU A 192 6.82 -4.74 -5.94
C GLU A 192 7.81 -5.63 -6.70
N LYS A 193 7.93 -6.91 -6.33
CA LYS A 193 8.77 -7.87 -7.06
C LYS A 193 8.33 -8.03 -8.51
N ILE A 194 7.02 -8.14 -8.74
CA ILE A 194 6.43 -8.24 -10.09
C ILE A 194 6.70 -6.95 -10.87
N TYR A 195 6.50 -5.78 -10.26
CA TYR A 195 6.77 -4.48 -10.86
C TYR A 195 8.24 -4.34 -11.29
N ILE A 196 9.18 -4.67 -10.40
CA ILE A 196 10.62 -4.66 -10.70
C ILE A 196 10.94 -5.59 -11.88
N LEU A 197 10.31 -6.78 -11.93
CA LEU A 197 10.48 -7.70 -13.05
C LEU A 197 9.97 -7.10 -14.37
N TYR A 198 8.79 -6.47 -14.35
CA TYR A 198 8.24 -5.80 -15.53
C TYR A 198 9.11 -4.64 -16.01
N VAL A 199 9.66 -3.83 -15.09
CA VAL A 199 10.59 -2.75 -15.44
C VAL A 199 11.84 -3.33 -16.10
N LYS A 200 12.45 -4.37 -15.53
CA LYS A 200 13.61 -5.06 -16.12
C LYS A 200 13.31 -5.63 -17.51
N MET A 201 12.14 -6.26 -17.68
CA MET A 201 11.71 -6.78 -18.98
C MET A 201 11.57 -5.64 -20.00
N LEU A 202 11.01 -4.51 -19.58
CA LEU A 202 10.82 -3.34 -20.42
C LEU A 202 12.16 -2.71 -20.82
N ASP A 203 13.15 -2.68 -19.92
CA ASP A 203 14.50 -2.21 -20.24
C ASP A 203 15.17 -3.11 -21.29
N VAL A 204 15.07 -4.44 -21.15
CA VAL A 204 15.58 -5.38 -22.18
C VAL A 204 14.89 -5.16 -23.53
N LEU A 205 13.58 -5.00 -23.55
CA LEU A 205 12.84 -4.73 -24.79
C LEU A 205 13.21 -3.39 -25.41
N ARG A 206 13.46 -2.36 -24.60
CA ARG A 206 13.95 -1.05 -25.08
C ARG A 206 15.34 -1.19 -25.68
N ASP A 207 16.23 -1.95 -25.05
CA ASP A 207 17.55 -2.22 -25.57
C ASP A 207 17.45 -2.96 -26.90
N GLU A 208 16.65 -4.01 -27.02
CA GLU A 208 16.43 -4.72 -28.29
C GLU A 208 15.86 -3.78 -29.38
N LEU A 209 14.84 -2.99 -29.05
CA LEU A 209 14.24 -2.02 -29.96
C LEU A 209 15.25 -0.98 -30.46
N SER A 210 16.24 -0.60 -29.63
CA SER A 210 17.27 0.36 -30.01
C SER A 210 18.18 -0.15 -31.14
N HIS A 211 18.27 -1.46 -31.35
CA HIS A 211 19.10 -2.07 -32.40
C HIS A 211 18.41 -2.09 -33.78
N PHE A 212 17.07 -2.11 -33.83
CA PHE A 212 16.35 -2.23 -35.09
C PHE A 212 16.57 -1.08 -36.08
N PRO A 213 16.67 0.20 -35.66
CA PRO A 213 16.98 1.29 -36.60
C PRO A 213 18.29 1.05 -37.37
N PHE A 214 19.34 0.56 -36.71
CA PHE A 214 20.62 0.29 -37.38
C PHE A 214 20.52 -0.85 -38.40
N ILE A 215 19.78 -1.91 -38.07
CA ILE A 215 19.51 -3.02 -39.00
C ILE A 215 18.69 -2.51 -40.20
N LEU A 216 17.70 -1.64 -39.94
CA LEU A 216 16.87 -1.06 -40.99
C LEU A 216 17.69 -0.14 -41.90
N ASP A 217 18.52 0.74 -41.34
CA ASP A 217 19.42 1.62 -42.09
C ASP A 217 20.39 0.82 -42.98
N ASP A 218 20.93 -0.28 -42.48
CA ASP A 218 21.81 -1.16 -43.26
C ASP A 218 21.05 -1.86 -44.41
N LEU A 219 19.83 -2.33 -44.16
CA LEU A 219 18.97 -2.89 -45.20
C LEU A 219 18.59 -1.84 -46.25
N GLU A 220 18.21 -0.64 -45.84
CA GLU A 220 17.88 0.48 -46.73
C GLU A 220 19.08 0.90 -47.58
N ARG A 221 20.28 0.92 -46.99
CA ARG A 221 21.53 1.17 -47.71
C ARG A 221 21.78 0.10 -48.77
N ARG A 222 21.65 -1.18 -48.43
CA ARG A 222 21.82 -2.30 -49.38
C ARG A 222 20.82 -2.23 -50.52
N VAL A 223 19.55 -1.97 -50.21
CA VAL A 223 18.50 -1.79 -51.23
C VAL A 223 18.82 -0.60 -52.15
N SER A 224 19.34 0.50 -51.60
CA SER A 224 19.73 1.66 -52.39
C SER A 224 20.89 1.36 -53.35
N ILE A 225 21.89 0.59 -52.88
CA ILE A 225 23.00 0.11 -53.72
C ILE A 225 22.46 -0.76 -54.85
N TYR A 226 21.66 -1.79 -54.55
CA TYR A 226 21.09 -2.67 -55.58
C TYR A 226 20.22 -1.93 -56.59
N LYS A 227 19.43 -0.93 -56.16
CA LYS A 227 18.67 -0.07 -57.07
C LYS A 227 19.58 0.74 -58.00
N MET A 228 20.73 1.19 -57.51
CA MET A 228 21.69 1.95 -58.31
C MET A 228 22.41 1.04 -59.31
N GLU A 229 22.83 -0.15 -58.88
CA GLU A 229 23.42 -1.19 -59.74
C GLU A 229 22.46 -1.61 -60.86
N LEU A 230 21.19 -1.86 -60.53
CA LEU A 230 20.16 -2.21 -61.51
C LEU A 230 19.99 -1.12 -62.57
N LYS A 231 19.89 0.14 -62.15
CA LYS A 231 19.83 1.27 -63.10
C LYS A 231 21.07 1.36 -63.99
N GLY A 232 22.25 1.05 -63.44
CA GLY A 232 23.50 0.98 -64.21
C GLY A 232 23.47 -0.13 -65.27
N MET A 233 22.93 -1.30 -64.90
CA MET A 233 22.74 -2.41 -65.85
C MET A 233 21.73 -2.08 -66.94
N ASP A 234 20.61 -1.43 -66.59
CA ASP A 234 19.60 -0.99 -67.57
C ASP A 234 20.20 -0.01 -68.59
N LEU A 235 21.01 0.95 -68.12
CA LEU A 235 21.69 1.90 -69.00
C LEU A 235 22.69 1.19 -69.93
N MET A 236 23.48 0.25 -69.39
CA MET A 236 24.39 -0.56 -70.19
C MET A 236 23.64 -1.39 -71.24
N ALA A 237 22.47 -1.94 -70.91
CA ALA A 237 21.65 -2.69 -71.86
C ALA A 237 21.13 -1.78 -73.00
N ILE A 238 20.74 -0.55 -72.70
CA ILE A 238 20.35 0.46 -73.71
C ILE A 238 21.55 0.78 -74.61
N ASP A 239 22.71 1.09 -74.03
CA ASP A 239 23.94 1.40 -74.79
C ASP A 239 24.35 0.23 -75.70
N MET A 240 24.26 -1.02 -75.22
CA MET A 240 24.52 -2.21 -76.02
C MET A 240 23.54 -2.37 -77.18
N LEU A 241 22.26 -2.06 -76.96
CA LEU A 241 21.24 -2.14 -78.00
C LEU A 241 21.46 -1.07 -79.07
N GLU A 242 21.76 0.17 -78.67
CA GLU A 242 22.12 1.25 -79.58
C GLU A 242 23.38 0.94 -80.40
N ALA A 243 24.42 0.42 -79.76
CA ALA A 243 25.65 0.00 -80.44
C ALA A 243 25.39 -1.15 -81.43
N MET A 244 24.53 -2.11 -81.08
CA MET A 244 24.13 -3.20 -81.96
C MET A 244 23.34 -2.69 -83.18
N GLU A 245 22.39 -1.78 -82.98
CA GLU A 245 21.61 -1.22 -84.09
C GLU A 245 22.49 -0.34 -84.99
N ALA A 246 23.40 0.45 -84.42
CA ALA A 246 24.40 1.21 -85.19
C ALA A 246 25.28 0.28 -86.04
N ALA A 247 25.82 -0.80 -85.46
CA ALA A 247 26.62 -1.79 -86.18
C ALA A 247 25.83 -2.47 -87.32
N LYS A 248 24.54 -2.75 -87.10
CA LYS A 248 23.65 -3.30 -88.12
C LYS A 248 23.40 -2.31 -89.25
N VAL A 249 23.17 -1.03 -88.94
CA VAL A 249 23.03 0.03 -89.94
C VAL A 249 24.32 0.16 -90.77
N ASP A 250 25.48 0.22 -90.12
CA ASP A 250 26.78 0.28 -90.81
C ASP A 250 27.02 -0.94 -91.70
N MET A 251 26.66 -2.14 -91.24
CA MET A 251 26.71 -3.37 -92.05
C MET A 251 25.82 -3.25 -93.29
N THR A 252 24.59 -2.76 -93.17
CA THR A 252 23.70 -2.58 -94.33
C THR A 252 24.19 -1.49 -95.29
N ASN A 253 24.76 -0.40 -94.77
CA ASN A 253 25.33 0.67 -95.58
C ASN A 253 26.54 0.19 -96.37
N THR A 254 27.47 -0.51 -95.72
CA THR A 254 28.66 -1.10 -96.37
C THR A 254 28.27 -2.15 -97.40
N GLU A 255 27.25 -2.98 -97.13
CA GLU A 255 26.69 -3.90 -98.12
C GLU A 255 26.14 -3.16 -99.35
N ASN A 256 25.35 -2.09 -99.14
CA ASN A 256 24.80 -1.28 -100.23
C ASN A 256 25.89 -0.60 -101.06
N GLU A 257 26.93 -0.06 -100.43
CA GLU A 257 28.09 0.52 -101.09
C GLU A 257 28.82 -0.51 -101.96
N LEU A 258 29.04 -1.72 -101.43
CA LEU A 258 29.66 -2.82 -102.18
C LEU A 258 28.80 -3.23 -103.39
N ILE A 259 27.47 -3.28 -103.24
CA ILE A 259 26.55 -3.55 -104.35
C ILE A 259 26.63 -2.45 -105.40
N ALA A 260 26.66 -1.18 -105.00
CA ALA A 260 26.75 -0.03 -105.90
C ALA A 260 28.09 -0.03 -106.66
N GLU A 261 29.20 -0.27 -105.97
CA GLU A 261 30.54 -0.38 -106.55
C GLU A 261 30.62 -1.56 -107.54
N LYS A 262 30.06 -2.72 -107.17
CA LYS A 262 29.96 -3.88 -108.06
C LYS A 262 29.18 -3.54 -109.34
N LYS A 263 28.01 -2.89 -109.21
CA LYS A 263 27.21 -2.42 -110.36
C LYS A 263 27.98 -1.43 -111.23
N PHE A 264 28.71 -0.48 -110.62
CA PHE A 264 29.53 0.48 -111.34
C PHE A 264 30.66 -0.20 -112.13
N ARG A 265 31.37 -1.16 -111.52
CA ARG A 265 32.39 -1.97 -112.19
C ARG A 265 31.81 -2.81 -113.31
N GLU A 266 30.68 -3.49 -113.10
CA GLU A 266 30.00 -4.29 -114.12
C GLU A 266 29.55 -3.45 -115.31
N ASN A 267 29.00 -2.26 -115.06
CA ASN A 267 28.63 -1.30 -116.11
C ASN A 267 29.85 -0.81 -116.88
N SER A 268 30.94 -0.44 -116.19
CA SER A 268 32.19 -0.01 -116.82
C SER A 268 32.79 -1.13 -117.68
N LEU A 269 32.82 -2.36 -117.18
CA LEU A 269 33.25 -3.56 -117.93
C LEU A 269 32.34 -3.83 -119.12
N SER A 270 31.02 -3.64 -118.99
CA SER A 270 30.06 -3.77 -120.10
C SER A 270 30.31 -2.74 -121.20
N ILE A 271 30.58 -1.48 -120.84
CA ILE A 271 30.95 -0.41 -121.78
C ILE A 271 32.25 -0.76 -122.51
N GLN A 272 33.28 -1.19 -121.77
CA GLN A 272 34.56 -1.64 -122.36
C GLN A 272 34.37 -2.84 -123.29
N LYS A 273 33.60 -3.85 -122.89
CA LYS A 273 33.25 -5.01 -123.73
C LYS A 273 32.55 -4.57 -125.03
N LYS A 274 31.56 -3.68 -124.95
CA LYS A 274 30.89 -3.10 -126.14
C LYS A 274 31.86 -2.31 -127.03
N GLN A 275 32.86 -1.65 -126.47
CA GLN A 275 33.89 -0.95 -127.24
C GLN A 275 34.84 -1.93 -127.93
N ILE A 276 35.28 -2.99 -127.24
CA ILE A 276 36.06 -4.08 -127.82
C ILE A 276 35.28 -4.76 -128.95
N GLU A 277 33.99 -5.02 -128.76
CA GLU A 277 33.16 -5.65 -129.79
C GLU A 277 32.98 -4.74 -131.01
N ARG A 278 32.80 -3.42 -130.80
CA ARG A 278 32.82 -2.43 -131.90
C ARG A 278 34.17 -2.41 -132.64
N ILE A 279 35.28 -2.52 -131.91
CA ILE A 279 36.62 -2.64 -132.50
C ILE A 279 36.69 -3.93 -133.31
N ARG A 280 36.27 -5.08 -132.78
CA ARG A 280 36.25 -6.36 -133.51
C ARG A 280 35.41 -6.31 -134.78
N MET A 281 34.22 -5.70 -134.73
CA MET A 281 33.37 -5.51 -135.92
C MET A 281 34.03 -4.58 -136.95
N LYS A 282 34.67 -3.49 -136.50
CA LYS A 282 35.47 -2.62 -137.38
C LYS A 282 36.67 -3.34 -137.95
N ASP A 283 37.41 -4.10 -137.15
CA ASP A 283 38.59 -4.86 -137.55
C ASP A 283 38.21 -6.02 -138.49
N ALA A 284 37.03 -6.63 -138.36
CA ALA A 284 36.47 -7.56 -139.33
C ALA A 284 36.07 -6.87 -140.65
N SER A 285 35.52 -5.65 -140.59
CA SER A 285 35.22 -4.82 -141.78
C SER A 285 36.49 -4.25 -142.45
N GLU A 286 37.56 -4.08 -141.68
CA GLU A 286 38.86 -3.57 -142.13
C GLU A 286 39.74 -4.70 -142.65
N ARG A 287 39.63 -5.93 -142.12
CA ARG A 287 40.20 -7.16 -142.72
C ARG A 287 39.61 -7.48 -144.09
N HIS A 288 38.36 -7.10 -144.37
CA HIS A 288 37.80 -7.14 -145.73
C HIS A 288 38.37 -6.06 -146.66
N ARG A 289 38.85 -4.93 -146.12
CA ARG A 289 39.46 -3.82 -146.90
C ARG A 289 40.98 -3.96 -147.07
N ARG A 290 41.65 -4.68 -146.16
CA ARG A 290 43.10 -4.94 -146.15
C ARG A 290 43.53 -6.14 -147.01
N MET A 291 42.59 -6.86 -147.64
CA MET A 291 42.88 -7.96 -148.57
C MET A 291 43.12 -7.49 -150.03
N GLN A 292 43.15 -6.17 -150.29
CA GLN A 292 43.31 -5.59 -151.64
C GLN A 292 44.19 -4.32 -151.67
N ALA A 293 45.41 -4.38 -151.10
CA ALA A 293 46.55 -3.57 -151.52
C ALA A 293 47.79 -3.97 -150.71
N ARG A 294 48.75 -4.62 -151.37
CA ARG A 294 50.11 -4.89 -150.84
C ARG A 294 51.10 -3.91 -151.47
N ARG A 295 52.26 -3.79 -150.78
CA ARG A 295 53.59 -3.27 -151.21
C ARG A 295 53.75 -1.75 -151.02
N ASP A 296 54.85 -1.18 -150.55
CA ASP A 296 56.14 -1.63 -149.99
C ASP A 296 56.89 -0.38 -149.46
N VAL A 297 57.96 -0.59 -148.66
CA VAL A 297 59.20 0.24 -148.51
C VAL A 297 59.26 1.46 -147.55
N GLU A 298 60.07 1.24 -146.50
CA GLU A 298 61.20 1.99 -145.86
C GLU A 298 61.11 3.41 -145.24
N PHE A 299 61.83 3.50 -144.10
CA PHE A 299 62.23 4.59 -143.18
C PHE A 299 63.00 5.74 -143.88
N PRO A 300 63.12 6.99 -143.32
CA PRO A 300 63.74 7.25 -142.00
C PRO A 300 63.28 8.48 -141.16
N SER A 301 63.79 8.46 -139.91
CA SER A 301 63.84 9.46 -138.82
C SER A 301 63.81 10.95 -139.18
N LEU A 302 63.30 11.82 -138.28
CA LEU A 302 64.02 12.95 -137.67
C LEU A 302 63.15 13.72 -136.63
N ILE A 303 63.75 13.90 -135.44
CA ILE A 303 63.83 15.15 -134.63
C ILE A 303 62.56 15.69 -133.93
N ILE A 304 62.52 15.46 -132.62
CA ILE A 304 62.52 16.45 -131.52
C ILE A 304 62.02 17.86 -131.86
N HIS A 305 60.92 18.29 -131.23
CA HIS A 305 60.92 19.57 -130.53
C HIS A 305 59.90 19.60 -129.38
N GLU A 306 60.48 19.65 -128.19
CA GLU A 306 59.90 20.00 -126.91
C GLU A 306 59.61 21.50 -126.88
N GLY A 307 58.45 21.89 -126.32
CA GLY A 307 57.93 23.25 -126.37
C GLY A 307 57.05 23.60 -125.18
N LEU A 308 57.71 23.81 -124.03
CA LEU A 308 57.48 24.86 -123.03
C LEU A 308 56.06 25.44 -122.87
N ARG A 309 55.46 25.21 -121.69
CA ARG A 309 54.49 26.14 -121.06
C ARG A 309 54.88 26.43 -119.61
N GLY A 310 56.04 27.09 -119.45
CA GLY A 310 56.67 27.46 -118.17
C GLY A 310 56.19 28.77 -117.52
N ALA A 311 54.94 29.20 -117.73
CA ALA A 311 54.40 30.41 -117.07
C ALA A 311 53.07 30.17 -116.33
N LYS A 312 52.75 28.90 -115.99
CA LYS A 312 51.62 28.52 -115.11
C LYS A 312 52.07 27.73 -113.88
N LEU A 313 53.38 27.55 -113.67
CA LEU A 313 53.94 26.65 -112.66
C LEU A 313 54.13 27.30 -111.28
N GLU A 314 54.39 28.60 -111.19
CA GLU A 314 54.55 29.28 -109.88
C GLU A 314 53.20 29.56 -109.21
N ALA A 315 52.16 29.94 -109.97
CA ALA A 315 50.78 29.94 -109.46
C ALA A 315 50.32 28.52 -109.06
N SER A 316 50.84 27.48 -109.71
CA SER A 316 50.53 26.09 -109.36
C SER A 316 51.29 25.60 -108.13
N LYS A 317 52.54 26.03 -107.90
CA LYS A 317 53.30 25.68 -106.68
C LYS A 317 52.72 26.34 -105.45
N ALA A 318 52.45 27.64 -105.49
CA ALA A 318 51.81 28.35 -104.38
C ALA A 318 50.40 27.79 -104.06
N GLN A 319 49.66 27.36 -105.09
CA GLN A 319 48.37 26.67 -104.92
C GLN A 319 48.52 25.30 -104.26
N ILE A 320 49.55 24.52 -104.64
CA ILE A 320 49.83 23.20 -104.07
C ILE A 320 50.29 23.32 -102.60
N GLU A 321 51.16 24.28 -102.29
CA GLU A 321 51.61 24.56 -100.91
C GLU A 321 50.45 25.02 -100.02
N TYR A 322 49.59 25.91 -100.54
CA TYR A 322 48.36 26.33 -99.83
C TYR A 322 47.40 25.16 -99.60
N GLN A 323 47.17 24.31 -100.61
CA GLN A 323 46.34 23.11 -100.45
C GLN A 323 46.92 22.13 -99.43
N SER A 324 48.24 21.90 -99.44
CA SER A 324 48.91 21.05 -98.46
C SER A 324 48.70 21.59 -97.04
N LEU A 325 48.91 22.89 -96.81
CA LEU A 325 48.70 23.52 -95.50
C LEU A 325 47.25 23.35 -95.02
N VAL A 326 46.27 23.63 -95.89
CA VAL A 326 44.85 23.48 -95.57
C VAL A 326 44.51 22.04 -95.19
N THR A 327 45.02 21.04 -95.93
CA THR A 327 44.78 19.63 -95.59
C THR A 327 45.40 19.23 -94.26
N THR A 328 46.61 19.73 -93.95
CA THR A 328 47.26 19.46 -92.65
C THR A 328 46.48 20.08 -91.49
N GLU A 329 46.01 21.32 -91.62
CA GLU A 329 45.20 21.97 -90.59
C GLU A 329 43.84 21.29 -90.41
N VAL A 330 43.19 20.88 -91.50
CA VAL A 330 41.95 20.09 -91.43
C VAL A 330 42.16 18.75 -90.72
N GLU A 331 43.27 18.06 -90.97
CA GLU A 331 43.56 16.78 -90.32
C GLU A 331 43.88 16.94 -88.82
N LYS A 332 44.52 18.06 -88.42
CA LYS A 332 44.67 18.43 -87.00
C LYS A 332 43.32 18.64 -86.33
N ILE A 333 42.40 19.36 -86.97
CA ILE A 333 41.05 19.59 -86.43
C ILE A 333 40.28 18.26 -86.33
N LYS A 334 40.35 17.42 -87.36
CA LYS A 334 39.75 16.07 -87.33
C LYS A 334 40.28 15.23 -86.18
N SER A 335 41.59 15.27 -85.96
CA SER A 335 42.24 14.55 -84.85
C SER A 335 41.83 15.08 -83.48
N ALA A 336 41.74 16.40 -83.32
CA ALA A 336 41.34 17.05 -82.07
C ALA A 336 39.86 16.79 -81.71
N VAL A 337 38.98 16.81 -82.72
CA VAL A 337 37.54 16.55 -82.58
C VAL A 337 37.20 15.06 -82.71
N GLN A 338 38.23 14.22 -82.95
CA GLN A 338 38.22 12.76 -83.11
C GLN A 338 37.32 12.23 -84.25
N CYS A 339 37.05 13.00 -85.30
CA CYS A 339 36.13 12.62 -86.38
C CYS A 339 36.84 12.10 -87.63
N SER A 340 36.21 11.13 -88.31
CA SER A 340 36.75 10.48 -89.50
C SER A 340 36.57 11.31 -90.78
N HIS A 341 35.48 12.06 -90.92
CA HIS A 341 35.19 12.87 -92.11
C HIS A 341 35.10 14.36 -91.80
N LEU A 342 35.47 15.18 -92.79
CA LEU A 342 35.43 16.65 -92.70
C LEU A 342 34.01 17.19 -92.41
N TRP A 343 33.00 16.54 -92.99
CA TRP A 343 31.60 16.94 -92.84
C TRP A 343 31.06 16.73 -91.41
N ASP A 344 31.69 15.85 -90.62
CA ASP A 344 31.25 15.53 -89.25
C ASP A 344 31.75 16.55 -88.22
N ILE A 345 32.76 17.36 -88.57
CA ILE A 345 33.37 18.34 -87.67
C ILE A 345 32.30 19.28 -87.09
N ALA A 346 31.43 19.82 -87.95
CA ALA A 346 30.36 20.72 -87.52
C ALA A 346 29.36 20.03 -86.58
N GLY A 347 28.98 18.78 -86.88
CA GLY A 347 28.08 17.99 -86.04
C GLY A 347 28.67 17.71 -84.66
N ARG A 348 29.96 17.39 -84.58
CA ARG A 348 30.64 17.15 -83.30
C ARG A 348 30.80 18.40 -82.46
N PHE A 349 31.12 19.55 -83.07
CA PHE A 349 31.12 20.82 -82.34
C PHE A 349 29.73 21.17 -81.78
N MET A 350 28.67 20.91 -82.54
CA MET A 350 27.29 21.11 -82.05
C MET A 350 26.93 20.14 -80.91
N ALA A 351 27.34 18.88 -81.01
CA ALA A 351 27.14 17.90 -79.94
C ALA A 351 27.94 18.24 -78.67
N GLN A 352 29.20 18.68 -78.83
CA GLN A 352 30.04 19.15 -77.73
C GLN A 352 29.44 20.39 -77.07
N LYS A 353 28.96 21.35 -77.85
CA LYS A 353 28.26 22.53 -77.33
C LYS A 353 26.99 22.17 -76.56
N LYS A 354 26.17 21.25 -77.08
CA LYS A 354 24.97 20.77 -76.39
C LYS A 354 25.32 20.01 -75.10
N SER A 355 26.39 19.23 -75.11
CA SER A 355 26.90 18.54 -73.92
C SER A 355 27.39 19.54 -72.87
N GLU A 356 28.12 20.57 -73.31
CA GLU A 356 28.57 21.68 -72.46
C GLU A 356 27.40 22.42 -71.84
N GLU A 357 26.38 22.79 -72.63
CA GLU A 357 25.16 23.44 -72.15
C GLU A 357 24.42 22.57 -71.11
N ASN A 358 24.31 21.25 -71.35
CA ASN A 358 23.69 20.32 -70.41
C ASN A 358 24.51 20.19 -69.10
N LEU A 359 25.83 20.13 -69.19
CA LEU A 359 26.72 20.11 -68.02
C LEU A 359 26.62 21.41 -67.23
N GLN A 360 26.60 22.57 -67.91
CA GLN A 360 26.39 23.87 -67.27
C GLN A 360 25.04 23.92 -66.55
N GLN A 361 23.97 23.38 -67.15
CA GLN A 361 22.67 23.27 -66.50
C GLN A 361 22.72 22.37 -65.26
N GLN A 362 23.34 21.19 -65.35
CA GLN A 362 23.48 20.27 -64.20
C GLN A 362 24.30 20.90 -63.07
N ILE A 363 25.37 21.63 -63.40
CA ILE A 363 26.16 22.39 -62.43
C ILE A 363 25.25 23.41 -61.74
N ALA A 364 24.51 24.23 -62.49
CA ALA A 364 23.61 25.23 -61.93
C ALA A 364 22.51 24.61 -61.02
N GLU A 365 21.93 23.49 -61.43
CA GLU A 365 20.94 22.75 -60.63
C GLU A 365 21.54 22.17 -59.34
N SER A 366 22.74 21.59 -59.42
CA SER A 366 23.46 21.07 -58.26
C SER A 366 23.84 22.19 -57.28
N GLU A 367 24.25 23.35 -57.80
CA GLU A 367 24.57 24.53 -57.00
C GLU A 367 23.34 25.13 -56.33
N LYS A 368 22.19 25.12 -57.01
CA LYS A 368 20.91 25.53 -56.43
C LYS A 368 20.53 24.58 -55.28
N LYS A 369 20.53 23.27 -55.50
CA LYS A 369 20.25 22.26 -54.45
C LYS A 369 21.18 22.41 -53.25
N ARG A 370 22.48 22.64 -53.50
CA ARG A 370 23.46 22.89 -52.44
C ARG A 370 23.13 24.16 -51.64
N ARG A 371 22.70 25.24 -52.29
CA ARG A 371 22.26 26.47 -51.61
C ARG A 371 21.01 26.23 -50.77
N ASP A 372 20.02 25.53 -51.31
CA ASP A 372 18.76 25.23 -50.61
C ASP A 372 19.01 24.35 -49.38
N LEU A 373 19.81 23.29 -49.52
CA LEU A 373 20.21 22.42 -48.40
C LEU A 373 21.01 23.19 -47.33
N LYS A 374 21.91 24.09 -47.74
CA LYS A 374 22.67 24.92 -46.80
C LYS A 374 21.76 25.89 -46.04
N ALA A 375 20.74 26.44 -46.69
CA ALA A 375 19.74 27.28 -46.03
C ALA A 375 18.91 26.46 -45.05
N HIS A 376 18.45 25.27 -45.44
CA HIS A 376 17.69 24.38 -44.58
C HIS A 376 18.49 23.92 -43.36
N LEU A 377 19.77 23.59 -43.55
CA LEU A 377 20.68 23.26 -42.46
C LEU A 377 20.81 24.40 -41.46
N ARG A 378 20.92 25.66 -41.91
CA ARG A 378 20.95 26.82 -41.00
C ARG A 378 19.64 27.00 -40.23
N VAL A 379 18.49 26.71 -40.85
CA VAL A 379 17.18 26.75 -40.16
C VAL A 379 17.12 25.67 -39.08
N LEU A 380 17.54 24.44 -39.40
CA LEU A 380 17.58 23.34 -38.43
C LEU A 380 18.60 23.58 -37.31
N GLU A 381 19.75 24.20 -37.61
CA GLU A 381 20.72 24.61 -36.59
C GLU A 381 20.13 25.66 -35.65
N LEU A 382 19.37 26.63 -36.19
CA LEU A 382 18.68 27.63 -35.40
C LEU A 382 17.59 26.98 -34.53
N GLU A 383 16.77 26.10 -35.07
CA GLU A 383 15.75 25.35 -34.32
C GLU A 383 16.37 24.48 -33.23
N ARG A 384 17.48 23.78 -33.54
CA ARG A 384 18.24 23.01 -32.56
C ARG A 384 18.82 23.90 -31.47
N ALA A 385 19.36 25.07 -31.82
CA ALA A 385 19.85 26.03 -30.83
C ALA A 385 18.69 26.58 -29.98
N GLN A 386 17.53 26.82 -30.59
CA GLN A 386 16.32 27.20 -29.86
C GLN A 386 15.92 26.09 -28.89
N LEU A 387 15.83 24.84 -29.31
CA LEU A 387 15.50 23.70 -28.44
C LEU A 387 16.56 23.45 -27.36
N LYS A 388 17.85 23.64 -27.67
CA LYS A 388 18.96 23.43 -26.73
C LYS A 388 19.04 24.52 -25.66
N PHE A 389 18.70 25.77 -26.01
CA PHE A 389 18.92 26.93 -25.14
C PHE A 389 17.63 27.62 -24.68
N HIS A 390 16.46 27.28 -25.22
CA HIS A 390 15.19 27.65 -24.58
C HIS A 390 14.99 26.72 -23.38
N GLN A 391 15.26 27.24 -22.19
CA GLN A 391 14.48 26.86 -21.02
C GLN A 391 13.01 27.04 -21.42
N SER A 392 12.27 25.95 -21.57
CA SER A 392 10.85 26.06 -21.91
C SER A 392 10.19 27.00 -20.90
N LEU A 393 9.23 27.83 -21.32
CA LEU A 393 8.43 28.62 -20.37
C LEU A 393 7.85 27.74 -19.25
N GLY A 394 7.66 26.44 -19.52
CA GLY A 394 7.31 25.41 -18.54
C GLY A 394 8.38 25.15 -17.48
N PHE A 395 9.68 25.24 -17.79
CA PHE A 395 10.76 25.09 -16.80
C PHE A 395 10.80 26.25 -15.80
N LEU A 396 10.64 27.50 -16.26
CA LEU A 396 10.54 28.65 -15.36
C LEU A 396 9.25 28.61 -14.53
N SER A 397 8.14 28.17 -15.12
CA SER A 397 6.88 27.94 -14.39
C SER A 397 6.98 26.80 -13.38
N SER A 398 7.65 25.70 -13.75
CA SER A 398 7.88 24.54 -12.88
C SER A 398 8.80 24.88 -11.73
N LYS A 399 9.90 25.62 -12.00
CA LYS A 399 10.83 26.07 -10.97
C LYS A 399 10.17 27.07 -10.00
N LYS A 400 9.34 27.98 -10.51
CA LYS A 400 8.56 28.89 -9.65
C LYS A 400 7.51 28.14 -8.81
N LEU A 401 6.90 27.09 -9.37
CA LEU A 401 5.99 26.21 -8.62
C LEU A 401 6.73 25.43 -7.55
N GLU A 402 7.91 24.88 -7.85
CA GLU A 402 8.79 24.19 -6.91
C GLU A 402 9.20 25.10 -5.76
N GLU A 403 9.68 26.30 -6.05
CA GLU A 403 10.02 27.31 -5.03
C GLU A 403 8.81 27.68 -4.14
N ASN A 404 7.60 27.76 -4.72
CA ASN A 404 6.38 28.02 -3.96
C ASN A 404 5.98 26.83 -3.08
N LEU A 405 6.10 25.59 -3.58
CA LEU A 405 5.82 24.39 -2.81
C LEU A 405 6.81 24.24 -1.66
N GLN A 406 8.08 24.53 -1.89
CA GLN A 406 9.11 24.48 -0.86
C GLN A 406 8.88 25.51 0.24
N LYS A 407 8.54 26.76 -0.13
CA LYS A 407 8.13 27.79 0.85
C LYS A 407 6.88 27.40 1.64
N ASN A 408 5.93 26.70 1.01
CA ASN A 408 4.74 26.23 1.70
C ASN A 408 5.06 25.07 2.65
N LEU A 409 5.96 24.17 2.25
CA LEU A 409 6.45 23.09 3.10
C LEU A 409 7.14 23.66 4.34
N GLU A 410 8.08 24.60 4.18
CA GLU A 410 8.76 25.26 5.30
C GLU A 410 7.75 25.90 6.28
N LYS A 411 6.73 26.59 5.75
CA LYS A 411 5.67 27.19 6.59
C LYS A 411 4.84 26.15 7.34
N GLU A 412 4.51 25.03 6.71
CA GLU A 412 3.75 23.95 7.36
C GLU A 412 4.61 23.19 8.37
N GLU A 413 5.91 23.01 8.12
CA GLU A 413 6.85 22.43 9.08
C GLU A 413 7.00 23.33 10.32
N GLU A 414 7.15 24.64 10.14
CA GLU A 414 7.11 25.60 11.25
C GLU A 414 5.78 25.56 11.99
N ARG A 415 4.65 25.47 11.28
CA ARG A 415 3.33 25.38 11.91
C ARG A 415 3.20 24.10 12.73
N LEU A 416 3.71 22.98 12.21
CA LEU A 416 3.73 21.70 12.90
C LEU A 416 4.60 21.76 14.16
N LEU A 417 5.79 22.35 14.09
CA LEU A 417 6.65 22.58 15.24
C LEU A 417 5.94 23.42 16.32
N ARG A 418 5.32 24.54 15.92
CA ARG A 418 4.54 25.39 16.85
C ARG A 418 3.40 24.62 17.53
N VAL A 419 2.67 23.79 16.79
CA VAL A 419 1.59 22.96 17.34
C VAL A 419 2.14 21.89 18.27
N ARG A 420 3.25 21.25 17.92
CA ARG A 420 3.91 20.25 18.77
C ARG A 420 4.36 20.87 20.09
N ASP A 421 5.04 22.01 20.04
CA ASP A 421 5.48 22.72 21.25
C ASP A 421 4.29 23.12 22.13
N HIS A 422 3.19 23.58 21.52
CA HIS A 422 1.97 23.91 22.25
C HIS A 422 1.34 22.69 22.90
N VAL A 423 1.28 21.55 22.21
CA VAL A 423 0.77 20.28 22.77
C VAL A 423 1.66 19.80 23.91
N SER A 424 2.98 19.85 23.76
CA SER A 424 3.91 19.46 24.83
C SER A 424 3.76 20.34 26.08
N ARG A 425 3.64 21.66 25.93
CA ARG A 425 3.35 22.57 27.05
C ARG A 425 2.01 22.27 27.71
N ASN A 426 0.97 21.95 26.93
CA ASN A 426 -0.34 21.59 27.49
C ASN A 426 -0.32 20.24 28.22
N GLN A 427 0.45 19.27 27.74
CA GLN A 427 0.67 17.99 28.43
C GLN A 427 1.42 18.20 29.75
N GLU A 428 2.48 19.00 29.75
CA GLU A 428 3.19 19.38 30.97
C GLU A 428 2.27 20.09 31.98
N LEU A 429 1.46 21.03 31.51
CA LEU A 429 0.47 21.71 32.33
C LEU A 429 -0.57 20.74 32.91
N LEU A 430 -1.06 19.79 32.10
CA LEU A 430 -2.01 18.77 32.56
C LEU A 430 -1.38 17.88 33.64
N LEU A 431 -0.15 17.43 33.44
CA LEU A 431 0.60 16.66 34.45
C LEU A 431 0.77 17.47 35.75
N HIS A 432 1.07 18.76 35.66
CA HIS A 432 1.12 19.62 36.85
C HIS A 432 -0.23 19.74 37.55
N PHE A 433 -1.34 19.83 36.82
CA PHE A 433 -2.68 19.84 37.39
C PHE A 433 -3.03 18.50 38.06
N GLU A 434 -2.79 17.38 37.40
CA GLU A 434 -3.03 16.04 37.95
C GLU A 434 -2.21 15.80 39.22
N ASN A 435 -0.91 16.10 39.17
CA ASN A 435 -0.04 16.04 40.35
C ASN A 435 -0.51 16.99 41.46
N GLY A 436 -0.99 18.19 41.12
CA GLY A 436 -1.53 19.14 42.09
C GLY A 436 -2.79 18.61 42.78
N VAL A 437 -3.71 18.00 42.02
CA VAL A 437 -4.93 17.37 42.52
C VAL A 437 -4.59 16.16 43.38
N ASP A 438 -3.66 15.30 42.97
CA ASP A 438 -3.24 14.13 43.75
C ASP A 438 -2.55 14.55 45.06
N ASN A 439 -1.71 15.57 45.03
CA ASN A 439 -1.13 16.16 46.24
C ASN A 439 -2.20 16.70 47.19
N LEU A 440 -3.24 17.36 46.65
CA LEU A 440 -4.36 17.86 47.45
C LEU A 440 -5.16 16.71 48.07
N ILE A 441 -5.41 15.64 47.31
CA ILE A 441 -6.04 14.42 47.84
C ILE A 441 -5.23 13.88 49.00
N MET A 442 -3.92 13.65 48.80
CA MET A 442 -3.04 13.09 49.83
C MET A 442 -3.10 13.89 51.13
N ARG A 443 -3.17 15.23 51.07
CA ARG A 443 -3.30 16.08 52.26
C ARG A 443 -4.69 16.04 52.90
N LEU A 444 -5.73 15.80 52.12
CA LEU A 444 -7.11 15.76 52.60
C LEU A 444 -7.59 14.35 52.97
N CYS A 445 -6.81 13.30 52.66
CA CYS A 445 -7.14 11.88 52.88
C CYS A 445 -7.63 11.61 54.31
N ASP A 446 -6.96 12.16 55.32
CA ASP A 446 -7.17 11.82 56.73
C ASP A 446 -8.35 12.56 57.38
N ILE A 447 -8.97 13.50 56.68
CA ILE A 447 -10.11 14.26 57.22
C ILE A 447 -11.38 13.42 57.11
N SER A 448 -11.96 13.02 58.25
CA SER A 448 -13.25 12.34 58.28
C SER A 448 -14.41 13.31 58.06
N VAL A 449 -15.17 13.12 56.98
CA VAL A 449 -16.43 13.84 56.71
C VAL A 449 -17.61 12.93 57.10
N PRO A 450 -18.59 13.41 57.90
CA PRO A 450 -19.74 12.61 58.28
C PRO A 450 -20.55 12.16 57.05
N GLY A 451 -20.76 10.86 56.90
CA GLY A 451 -21.51 10.27 55.78
C GLY A 451 -20.66 9.79 54.60
N GLN A 452 -19.32 9.83 54.70
CA GLN A 452 -18.41 9.33 53.67
C GLN A 452 -17.88 7.93 54.05
N GLU A 453 -18.27 6.90 53.30
CA GLU A 453 -17.76 5.53 53.47
C GLU A 453 -16.57 5.25 52.55
N GLY A 454 -15.37 5.14 53.14
CA GLY A 454 -14.16 4.64 52.49
C GLY A 454 -13.46 5.59 51.51
N PHE A 455 -12.20 5.27 51.20
CA PHE A 455 -11.42 5.96 50.18
C PHE A 455 -11.86 5.46 48.80
N PRO A 456 -12.50 6.28 47.94
CA PRO A 456 -12.96 5.81 46.65
C PRO A 456 -11.77 5.59 45.71
N LYS A 457 -11.77 4.50 44.94
CA LYS A 457 -10.79 4.28 43.87
C LYS A 457 -11.09 5.26 42.73
N MET A 458 -10.50 6.45 42.78
CA MET A 458 -10.79 7.53 41.84
C MET A 458 -9.82 7.52 40.67
N GLU A 459 -10.33 7.12 39.51
CA GLU A 459 -9.57 7.06 38.25
C GLU A 459 -9.71 8.36 37.42
N ASP A 460 -10.73 9.16 37.71
CA ASP A 460 -11.06 10.41 37.00
C ASP A 460 -10.70 11.66 37.82
N VAL A 461 -9.97 12.59 37.20
CA VAL A 461 -9.53 13.87 37.78
C VAL A 461 -10.70 14.72 38.27
N PHE A 462 -11.86 14.66 37.59
CA PHE A 462 -13.04 15.42 38.01
C PHE A 462 -13.63 14.88 39.33
N LYS A 463 -13.66 13.55 39.49
CA LYS A 463 -14.09 12.91 40.74
C LYS A 463 -13.12 13.22 41.87
N LYS A 464 -11.81 13.21 41.57
CA LYS A 464 -10.74 13.62 42.48
C LYS A 464 -10.95 15.06 42.98
N LEU A 465 -11.28 15.99 42.09
CA LEU A 465 -11.61 17.37 42.44
C LEU A 465 -12.89 17.49 43.28
N GLN A 466 -13.96 16.76 42.95
CA GLN A 466 -15.19 16.74 43.77
C GLN A 466 -14.94 16.22 45.19
N PHE A 467 -14.06 15.22 45.34
CA PHE A 467 -13.64 14.73 46.65
C PHE A 467 -12.90 15.81 47.45
N CYS A 468 -11.96 16.50 46.83
CA CYS A 468 -11.27 17.63 47.44
C CYS A 468 -12.25 18.75 47.82
N GLU A 469 -13.17 19.10 46.93
CA GLU A 469 -14.19 20.13 47.14
C GLU A 469 -15.07 19.80 48.36
N MET A 470 -15.58 18.57 48.46
CA MET A 470 -16.41 18.15 49.59
C MET A 470 -15.66 18.25 50.91
N LYS A 471 -14.40 17.81 50.95
CA LYS A 471 -13.57 17.87 52.16
C LYS A 471 -13.17 19.31 52.53
N LEU A 472 -12.84 20.15 51.54
CA LEU A 472 -12.53 21.56 51.75
C LEU A 472 -13.76 22.35 52.21
N LEU A 473 -14.95 22.06 51.68
CA LEU A 473 -16.21 22.65 52.14
C LEU A 473 -16.53 22.24 53.58
N HIS A 474 -16.27 20.97 53.94
CA HIS A 474 -16.41 20.50 55.31
C HIS A 474 -15.43 21.23 56.25
N LEU A 475 -14.15 21.31 55.89
CA LEU A 475 -13.15 22.10 56.63
C LEU A 475 -13.55 23.56 56.77
N SER A 476 -14.03 24.20 55.70
CA SER A 476 -14.47 25.60 55.70
C SER A 476 -15.63 25.81 56.69
N ARG A 477 -16.63 24.91 56.69
CA ARG A 477 -17.72 24.92 57.68
C ARG A 477 -17.23 24.67 59.10
N MET A 478 -16.26 23.78 59.30
CA MET A 478 -15.63 23.57 60.61
C MET A 478 -14.93 24.84 61.08
N THR A 479 -14.13 25.48 60.23
CA THR A 479 -13.41 26.71 60.56
C THR A 479 -14.32 27.89 60.84
N LEU A 480 -15.50 27.98 60.20
CA LEU A 480 -16.51 29.00 60.48
C LEU A 480 -17.20 28.80 61.84
N ASN A 481 -17.24 27.55 62.33
CA ASN A 481 -17.80 27.19 63.65
C ASN A 481 -16.74 27.17 64.75
N LEU A 482 -15.46 27.36 64.42
CA LEU A 482 -14.41 27.56 65.42
C LEU A 482 -14.49 29.01 65.95
N PRO A 483 -14.38 29.23 67.27
CA PRO A 483 -14.14 30.57 67.81
C PRO A 483 -12.93 31.16 67.09
N SER A 484 -12.94 32.47 66.82
CA SER A 484 -11.78 33.19 66.28
C SER A 484 -10.61 33.05 67.27
N TYR A 485 -9.84 31.99 67.12
CA TYR A 485 -8.63 31.75 67.87
C TYR A 485 -7.56 32.64 67.24
N ASN A 486 -7.24 33.73 67.93
CA ASN A 486 -6.07 34.51 67.63
C ASN A 486 -4.85 33.62 67.83
N PHE A 487 -4.29 33.10 66.74
CA PHE A 487 -2.94 32.53 66.73
C PHE A 487 -1.91 33.67 66.79
N SER A 488 -1.97 34.48 67.85
CA SER A 488 -0.85 35.34 68.20
C SER A 488 0.27 34.45 68.75
N GLN A 489 1.45 34.52 68.13
CA GLN A 489 2.66 33.78 68.50
C GLN A 489 3.38 34.47 69.69
N GLU A 490 2.60 35.11 70.55
CA GLU A 490 3.06 35.79 71.76
C GLU A 490 2.92 34.83 72.94
N ASP A 491 3.96 34.76 73.78
CA ASP A 491 4.01 33.90 74.98
C ASP A 491 2.91 34.21 76.01
N SER A 492 2.15 35.29 75.83
CA SER A 492 0.99 35.66 76.66
C SER A 492 -0.31 34.91 76.28
N ASN A 493 -0.32 34.17 75.18
CA ASN A 493 -1.49 33.44 74.71
C ASN A 493 -1.53 32.03 75.32
N GLU A 494 -2.31 31.86 76.39
CA GLU A 494 -2.42 30.60 77.15
C GLU A 494 -2.69 29.38 76.26
N THR A 495 -3.45 29.55 75.18
CA THR A 495 -3.81 28.44 74.31
C THR A 495 -2.69 28.01 73.37
N PHE A 496 -1.83 28.94 72.97
CA PHE A 496 -0.60 28.61 72.24
C PHE A 496 0.39 27.88 73.15
N VAL A 497 0.53 28.32 74.40
CA VAL A 497 1.39 27.68 75.41
C VAL A 497 0.90 26.27 75.72
N HIS A 498 -0.41 26.07 75.91
CA HIS A 498 -0.98 24.74 76.12
C HIS A 498 -0.78 23.80 74.93
N LEU A 499 -0.97 24.28 73.70
CA LEU A 499 -0.75 23.49 72.49
C LEU A 499 0.73 23.15 72.30
N ARG A 500 1.64 24.10 72.53
CA ARG A 500 3.09 23.87 72.47
C ARG A 500 3.53 22.81 73.47
N ASN A 501 3.10 22.95 74.73
CA ASN A 501 3.46 22.00 75.78
C ASN A 501 2.85 20.61 75.49
N PHE A 502 1.62 20.53 74.98
CA PHE A 502 1.00 19.27 74.58
C PHE A 502 1.75 18.60 73.42
N LEU A 503 2.20 19.36 72.41
CA LEU A 503 2.99 18.84 71.31
C LEU A 503 4.40 18.41 71.78
N GLU A 504 5.04 19.19 72.66
CA GLU A 504 6.33 18.86 73.27
C GLU A 504 6.25 17.62 74.17
N GLU A 505 5.12 17.40 74.86
CA GLU A 505 4.88 16.21 75.68
C GLU A 505 4.50 14.98 74.84
N SER A 506 3.68 15.16 73.81
CA SER A 506 3.29 14.07 72.91
C SER A 506 4.46 13.57 72.03
N THR A 507 5.44 14.43 71.74
CA THR A 507 6.65 14.05 70.99
C THR A 507 7.78 13.56 71.90
N ARG A 508 7.62 13.67 73.23
CA ARG A 508 8.64 13.30 74.22
C ARG A 508 8.84 11.79 74.36
N GLU A 509 7.82 10.99 74.07
CA GLU A 509 7.84 9.52 74.14
C GLU A 509 8.02 8.86 72.76
N GLU A 510 8.16 9.64 71.69
CA GLU A 510 8.28 9.12 70.33
C GLU A 510 9.74 8.70 70.03
N HIS A 511 10.00 7.38 70.05
CA HIS A 511 11.34 6.80 69.81
C HIS A 511 11.85 6.97 68.37
N GLN A 512 11.03 7.48 67.46
CA GLN A 512 11.44 7.87 66.10
C GLN A 512 11.68 9.38 66.04
N ASN A 513 12.69 9.85 66.78
CA ASN A 513 13.35 11.08 66.39
C ASN A 513 13.99 10.84 65.02
N LEU A 514 13.31 11.24 63.94
CA LEU A 514 13.87 11.34 62.58
C LEU A 514 14.89 12.47 62.54
N ARG A 515 15.97 12.33 63.30
CA ARG A 515 17.22 13.00 62.98
C ARG A 515 17.69 12.31 61.71
N ILE A 516 17.47 12.95 60.56
CA ILE A 516 17.87 12.44 59.25
C ILE A 516 19.35 12.03 59.35
N THR A 517 19.59 10.73 59.43
CA THR A 517 20.90 10.15 59.16
C THR A 517 21.04 10.21 57.65
N PHE A 518 21.89 11.11 57.18
CA PHE A 518 22.38 11.00 55.81
C PHE A 518 23.26 9.75 55.80
N ASP A 519 22.79 8.71 55.11
CA ASP A 519 23.67 7.64 54.66
C ASP A 519 24.72 8.30 53.75
N GLU A 520 25.88 8.59 54.32
CA GLU A 520 27.13 8.70 53.57
C GLU A 520 27.39 7.29 53.05
N ASP A 521 26.90 6.97 51.86
CA ASP A 521 27.43 5.98 50.91
C ASP A 521 26.34 5.63 49.88
N GLU A 522 26.08 6.55 48.93
CA GLU A 522 25.73 6.11 47.57
C GLU A 522 26.95 6.32 46.68
N GLU A 523 27.74 5.26 46.70
CA GLU A 523 28.73 4.87 45.72
C GLU A 523 28.19 5.01 44.29
N ASP A 524 29.08 5.45 43.41
CA ASP A 524 28.91 5.68 41.98
C ASP A 524 27.91 4.76 41.26
N VAL A 525 26.77 5.32 40.85
CA VAL A 525 26.04 4.86 39.66
C VAL A 525 25.86 6.02 38.69
N ARG A 526 26.99 6.55 38.21
CA ARG A 526 27.04 7.32 36.97
C ARG A 526 28.19 6.86 36.11
N GLU A 527 28.12 5.60 35.69
CA GLU A 527 28.98 5.08 34.63
C GLU A 527 28.13 4.36 33.58
N ALA A 528 27.45 5.13 32.72
CA ALA A 528 26.98 4.62 31.42
C ALA A 528 26.53 5.72 30.44
N PHE A 529 27.21 6.87 30.33
CA PHE A 529 27.10 7.70 29.11
C PHE A 529 28.37 8.53 28.92
N ASN A 530 29.42 7.88 28.42
CA ASN A 530 30.56 8.58 27.83
C ASN A 530 30.14 9.16 26.48
N PHE A 531 29.67 10.40 26.48
CA PHE A 531 29.81 11.27 25.32
C PHE A 531 31.12 12.03 25.48
N ALA A 532 32.10 11.65 24.66
CA ALA A 532 33.28 12.49 24.45
C ALA A 532 32.85 13.80 23.78
N ASP A 533 33.53 14.88 24.16
CA ASP A 533 33.44 16.25 23.64
C ASP A 533 32.39 17.17 24.26
N ILE A 534 32.68 17.72 25.46
CA ILE A 534 32.36 19.11 25.79
C ILE A 534 33.48 19.68 26.67
N ASP A 535 34.09 20.78 26.20
CA ASP A 535 35.07 21.62 26.89
C ASP A 535 34.84 21.70 28.41
N HIS A 536 35.82 21.25 29.18
CA HIS A 536 35.85 21.44 30.63
C HIS A 536 36.09 22.91 30.97
N SER A 537 35.02 23.70 30.95
CA SER A 537 34.97 24.93 31.75
C SER A 537 35.17 24.53 33.21
N TYR A 538 36.23 25.06 33.84
CA TYR A 538 36.57 24.77 35.23
C TYR A 538 35.38 25.13 36.13
N VAL A 539 34.75 24.10 36.72
CA VAL A 539 33.69 24.25 37.73
C VAL A 539 34.37 24.09 39.10
N PRO A 540 34.46 25.17 39.91
CA PRO A 540 35.12 25.10 41.21
C PRO A 540 34.44 24.07 42.12
N GLY A 541 35.24 23.21 42.74
CA GLY A 541 34.72 22.21 43.68
C GLY A 541 34.14 22.87 44.94
N ARG A 542 33.28 22.14 45.66
CA ARG A 542 32.63 22.61 46.90
C ARG A 542 33.61 23.24 47.91
N GLU A 543 34.81 22.69 48.01
CA GLU A 543 35.86 23.20 48.91
C GLU A 543 36.54 24.48 48.41
N GLU A 544 36.63 24.68 47.09
CA GLU A 544 37.10 25.94 46.51
C GLU A 544 36.06 27.04 46.64
N ILE A 545 34.78 26.73 46.47
CA ILE A 545 33.67 27.65 46.72
C ILE A 545 33.66 28.08 48.18
N LYS A 546 33.84 27.14 49.14
CA LYS A 546 33.99 27.48 50.56
C LYS A 546 35.19 28.37 50.83
N LYS A 547 36.36 28.07 50.25
CA LYS A 547 37.56 28.92 50.39
C LYS A 547 37.36 30.31 49.83
N GLN A 548 36.72 30.45 48.67
CA GLN A 548 36.40 31.74 48.07
C GLN A 548 35.39 32.52 48.92
N GLY A 549 34.36 31.84 49.45
CA GLY A 549 33.39 32.44 50.37
C GLY A 549 34.05 32.95 51.66
N LEU A 550 34.96 32.18 52.25
CA LEU A 550 35.73 32.59 53.43
C LEU A 550 36.62 33.81 53.14
N ARG A 551 37.29 33.85 51.98
CA ARG A 551 38.09 35.02 51.56
C ARG A 551 37.23 36.28 51.39
N LEU A 552 36.05 36.16 50.79
CA LEU A 552 35.10 37.26 50.63
C LEU A 552 34.60 37.80 51.98
N ILE A 553 34.38 36.92 52.96
CA ILE A 553 33.97 37.32 54.31
C ILE A 553 35.13 38.01 55.04
N ASP A 554 36.35 37.49 54.95
CA ASP A 554 37.55 38.12 55.53
C ASP A 554 37.88 39.48 54.90
N GLU A 555 37.67 39.63 53.60
CA GLU A 555 37.84 40.91 52.89
C GLU A 555 36.81 41.96 53.33
N LYS A 556 35.57 41.56 53.61
CA LYS A 556 34.51 42.47 54.04
C LYS A 556 34.47 42.76 55.54
N THR A 557 35.08 41.92 56.38
CA THR A 557 35.10 42.10 57.84
C THR A 557 36.35 42.81 58.37
N LYS A 558 37.36 43.09 57.52
CA LYS A 558 38.47 43.98 57.88
C LYS A 558 38.04 45.44 57.94
N VAL A 559 37.66 45.87 59.15
CA VAL A 559 37.39 47.26 59.53
C VAL A 559 38.60 48.16 59.21
N VAL A 560 38.43 49.08 58.26
CA VAL A 560 39.40 50.13 57.92
C VAL A 560 39.57 51.09 59.11
N LYS A 561 40.72 51.03 59.78
CA LYS A 561 41.09 52.00 60.82
C LYS A 561 41.29 53.39 60.18
N LYS A 562 40.43 54.34 60.56
CA LYS A 562 40.42 55.76 60.18
C LYS A 562 41.75 56.44 60.55
N LYS A 563 42.43 57.04 59.57
CA LYS A 563 43.66 57.85 59.75
C LYS A 563 43.30 59.19 60.40
N GLN A 564 43.77 59.45 61.62
CA GLN A 564 43.66 60.76 62.29
C GLN A 564 44.47 61.82 61.52
N ARG A 565 43.81 62.90 61.09
CA ARG A 565 44.49 64.13 60.65
C ARG A 565 44.98 64.88 61.89
N GLY A 566 46.29 64.95 62.06
CA GLY A 566 46.93 65.86 63.01
C GLY A 566 46.84 67.29 62.49
N ALA A 567 46.39 68.20 63.36
CA ALA A 567 46.58 69.63 63.21
C ALA A 567 47.81 70.03 64.04
N LYS A 568 48.77 70.74 63.43
CA LYS A 568 49.30 72.03 63.94
C LYS A 568 50.51 72.53 63.14
N LYS A 569 50.41 73.82 62.83
CA LYS A 569 51.44 74.82 62.47
C LYS A 569 52.03 74.75 61.08
#